data_AF-A0A537WTF0-F1
#
_entry.id   AF-A0A537WTF0-F1
#
_cell.length_a   1.000
_cell.length_b   1.000
_cell.length_c   1.000
_cell.angle_alpha   90.00
_cell.angle_beta   90.00
_cell.angle_gamma   90.00
#
_symmetry.space_group_name_H-M   'P 1'
#
loop_
_entity.id
_entity.type
_entity.pdbx_description
1 polymer ?
#
loop_
_entity_poly.entity_id
_entity_poly.type
_entity_poly.pdbx_seq_one_letter_code
_entity_poly.pdbx_strand_id
1 'polypeptide(L)' 'KYRFHAEAIAVEEAADRTIVTAHLTGDFPGNPVDLRYRFKLAGSQITELEIG' A
#
# COMPACT_ATOMS: atom_id res chain seq x y z
N LYS A 1 10.92 -5.94 -18.41
CA LYS A 1 9.76 -6.41 -17.62
C LYS A 1 10.04 -6.01 -16.19
N TYR A 2 9.37 -5.00 -15.65
CA TYR A 2 9.68 -4.49 -14.31
C TYR A 2 9.35 -5.55 -13.26
N ARG A 3 10.32 -5.91 -12.42
CA ARG A 3 10.13 -6.78 -11.24
C ARG A 3 10.18 -5.89 -10.01
N PHE A 4 9.10 -5.84 -9.27
CA PHE A 4 9.05 -5.20 -7.97
C PHE A 4 8.58 -6.20 -6.91
N HIS A 5 9.07 -6.01 -5.70
CA HIS A 5 8.64 -6.68 -4.49
C HIS A 5 8.06 -5.61 -3.57
N ALA A 6 6.86 -5.86 -3.04
CA ALA A 6 6.21 -4.98 -2.08
C ALA A 6 6.12 -5.72 -0.75
N GLU A 7 6.80 -5.20 0.27
CA GLU A 7 6.77 -5.74 1.62
C GLU A 7 5.97 -4.78 2.52
N ALA A 8 4.91 -5.26 3.17
CA ALA A 8 4.14 -4.45 4.10
C ALA A 8 4.97 -4.22 5.38
N ILE A 9 5.32 -2.96 5.65
CA ILE A 9 6.17 -2.59 6.79
C ILE A 9 5.37 -1.96 7.94
N ALA A 10 4.18 -1.40 7.65
CA ALA A 10 3.31 -0.85 8.67
C ALA A 10 1.84 -0.95 8.27
N VAL A 11 0.97 -1.12 9.28
CA VAL A 11 -0.49 -1.05 9.13
C VAL A 11 -1.02 -0.13 10.21
N GLU A 12 -1.81 0.85 9.80
CA GLU A 12 -2.45 1.85 10.66
C GLU A 12 -3.96 1.84 10.41
N GLU A 13 -4.76 1.86 11.47
CA GLU A 13 -6.19 2.12 11.34
C GLU A 13 -6.46 3.62 11.53
N ALA A 14 -6.95 4.27 10.49
CA ALA A 14 -7.52 5.60 10.53
C ALA A 14 -9.06 5.50 10.56
N ALA A 15 -9.73 6.57 11.03
CA ALA A 15 -11.15 6.56 11.37
C ALA A 15 -12.07 5.90 10.32
N ASP A 16 -11.83 6.12 9.03
CA ASP A 16 -12.62 5.57 7.93
C ASP A 16 -11.81 4.66 6.98
N ARG A 17 -10.51 4.42 7.27
CA ARG A 17 -9.57 3.79 6.33
C ARG A 17 -8.49 2.99 7.04
N THR A 18 -8.13 1.84 6.49
CA THR A 18 -6.93 1.10 6.86
C THR A 18 -5.79 1.54 5.96
N ILE A 19 -4.71 2.05 6.53
CA ILE A 19 -3.52 2.49 5.78
C ILE A 19 -2.43 1.44 5.92
N VAL A 20 -1.99 0.86 4.81
CA VAL A 20 -0.86 -0.07 4.74
C VAL A 20 0.29 0.65 4.06
N THR A 21 1.42 0.77 4.74
CA THR A 21 2.66 1.26 4.14
C THR A 21 3.47 0.06 3.67
N ALA A 22 3.84 0.04 2.38
CA ALA A 22 4.67 -1.01 1.82
C ALA A 22 5.97 -0.44 1.26
N HIS A 23 7.07 -1.11 1.58
CA HIS A 23 8.38 -0.84 1.00
C HIS A 23 8.48 -1.55 -0.34
N LEU A 24 8.56 -0.77 -1.43
CA LEU A 24 8.75 -1.30 -2.77
C LEU A 24 10.22 -1.27 -3.15
N THR A 25 10.74 -2.46 -3.48
CA THR A 25 12.08 -2.65 -4.03
C THR A 25 12.02 -3.33 -5.38
N GLY A 26 12.91 -2.98 -6.31
CA GLY A 26 12.92 -3.63 -7.61
C GLY A 26 13.63 -2.91 -8.74
N ASP A 27 13.55 -3.49 -9.92
CA ASP A 27 14.10 -2.91 -11.13
C ASP A 27 13.02 -2.02 -11.76
N PHE A 28 12.85 -0.80 -11.23
CA PHE A 28 11.99 0.25 -11.79
C PHE A 28 12.58 1.63 -11.47
N PRO A 29 12.34 2.65 -12.32
CA PRO A 29 12.80 4.01 -12.06
C PRO A 29 12.14 4.56 -10.79
N GLY A 30 12.93 5.00 -9.81
CA GLY A 30 12.43 5.51 -8.52
C GLY A 30 12.46 4.52 -7.35
N ASN A 31 13.08 3.35 -7.51
CA ASN A 31 13.39 2.43 -6.40
C ASN A 31 14.52 2.97 -5.49
N PRO A 32 14.45 2.80 -4.15
CA PRO A 32 13.31 2.30 -3.37
C PRO A 32 12.29 3.40 -3.07
N VAL A 33 11.02 2.99 -2.92
CA VAL A 33 9.93 3.89 -2.54
C VAL A 33 9.00 3.22 -1.55
N ASP A 34 8.55 3.98 -0.57
CA ASP A 34 7.48 3.57 0.33
C ASP A 34 6.14 4.06 -0.22
N LEU A 35 5.21 3.14 -0.46
CA LEU A 35 3.86 3.46 -0.90
C LEU A 35 2.86 3.30 0.23
N ARG A 36 1.92 4.25 0.34
CA ARG A 36 0.79 4.17 1.27
C ARG A 36 -0.46 3.75 0.52
N TYR A 37 -0.91 2.55 0.79
CA TYR A 37 -2.21 2.03 0.37
C TYR A 37 -3.25 2.41 1.40
N ARG A 38 -4.30 3.13 1.00
CA ARG A 38 -5.41 3.52 1.88
C ARG A 38 -6.64 2.73 1.45
N PHE A 39 -7.02 1.74 2.23
CA PHE A 39 -8.18 0.87 2.00
C PHE A 39 -9.39 1.39 2.77
N LYS A 40 -10.52 1.54 2.09
CA LYS A 40 -11.82 1.73 2.75
C LYS A 40 -12.54 0.40 2.84
N LEU A 41 -12.90 -0.01 4.05
CA LEU A 41 -13.57 -1.29 4.28
C LEU A 41 -15.06 -1.06 4.56
N ALA A 42 -15.91 -1.93 4.01
CA ALA A 42 -17.30 -2.09 4.43
C ALA A 42 -17.52 -3.55 4.81
N GLY A 43 -17.69 -3.83 6.10
CA GLY A 43 -17.67 -5.19 6.62
C GLY A 43 -16.32 -5.86 6.37
N SER A 44 -16.32 -6.99 5.67
CA SER A 44 -15.11 -7.76 5.32
C SER A 44 -14.60 -7.51 3.90
N GLN A 45 -15.11 -6.48 3.21
CA GLN A 45 -14.77 -6.19 1.82
C GLN A 45 -14.07 -4.84 1.68
N ILE A 46 -13.09 -4.79 0.77
CA ILE A 46 -12.48 -3.53 0.32
C ILE A 46 -13.45 -2.88 -0.68
N THR A 47 -13.86 -1.65 -0.36
CA THR A 47 -14.77 -0.85 -1.20
C THR A 47 -14.04 0.24 -1.98
N GLU A 48 -12.89 0.69 -1.49
CA GLU A 48 -12.07 1.72 -2.12
C GLU A 48 -10.60 1.46 -1.83
N LEU A 49 -9.74 1.77 -2.80
CA LEU A 49 -8.29 1.70 -2.68
C LEU A 49 -7.69 2.96 -3.30
N GLU A 50 -6.99 3.73 -2.49
CA GLU A 50 -6.15 4.85 -2.94
C GLU A 50 -4.68 4.52 -2.73
N ILE A 51 -3.83 4.90 -3.70
CA ILE A 51 -2.38 4.67 -3.64
C ILE A 51 -1.68 6.03 -3.74
N GLY A 52 -0.79 6.32 -2.80
CA GLY A 52 0.08 7.49 -2.79
C GLY A 52 0.80 7.59 -1.47
#